data_AF-A0A2E2L119-F1
#
_entry.id   AF-A0A2E2L119-F1
#
_cell.length_a   1.000
_cell.length_b   1.000
_cell.length_c   1.000
_cell.angle_alpha   90.00
_cell.angle_beta   90.00
_cell.angle_gamma   90.00
#
_symmetry.space_group_name_H-M   'P 1'
#
loop_
_entity.id
_entity.type
_entity.pdbx_description
1 polymer ?
#
loop_
_entity_poly.entity_id
_entity_poly.type
_entity_poly.pdbx_seq_one_letter_code
_entity_poly.pdbx_strand_id
1 'polypeptide(L)'
;MDPADEFAEIRAQIANLERRSKELRTAFVSGLAPLKGSKSEVVISRKPRRSFNQSALPKYILEAPELWTTTETIYVVAKALDDAGGRPKPQQAVNDVSQFSRPERLPEPKPPSTPAKSRRTDDDIELIEPF
;
A
#
# COMPACT_ATOMS: atom_id res chain seq x y z
N MET A 1 -9.41 -16.88 22.08
CA MET A 1 -8.75 -15.59 22.37
C MET A 1 -9.68 -14.49 21.85
N ASP A 2 -9.69 -13.29 22.44
CA ASP A 2 -10.56 -12.21 21.93
C ASP A 2 -10.02 -11.74 20.57
N PRO A 3 -10.83 -11.58 19.51
CA PRO A 3 -10.38 -11.00 18.25
C PRO A 3 -9.63 -9.67 18.40
N ALA A 4 -9.93 -8.86 19.42
CA ALA A 4 -9.19 -7.64 19.71
C ALA A 4 -7.75 -7.93 20.18
N ASP A 5 -7.57 -8.95 21.03
CA ASP A 5 -6.26 -9.38 21.53
C ASP A 5 -5.45 -10.04 20.41
N GLU A 6 -6.07 -10.89 19.60
CA GLU A 6 -5.44 -11.50 18.41
C GLU A 6 -4.95 -10.41 17.43
N PHE A 7 -5.80 -9.41 17.18
CA PHE A 7 -5.44 -8.28 16.34
C PHE A 7 -4.29 -7.46 16.93
N ALA A 8 -4.29 -7.20 18.23
CA ALA A 8 -3.20 -6.49 18.91
C ALA A 8 -1.88 -7.26 18.83
N GLU A 9 -1.90 -8.58 19.02
CA GLU A 9 -0.73 -9.44 18.92
C GLU A 9 -0.16 -9.44 17.49
N ILE A 10 -1.01 -9.62 16.47
CA ILE A 10 -0.59 -9.58 15.06
C ILE A 10 0.03 -8.23 14.72
N ARG A 11 -0.57 -7.11 15.18
CA ARG A 11 -0.02 -5.76 14.96
C ARG A 11 1.34 -5.59 15.64
N ALA A 12 1.56 -6.15 16.83
CA ALA A 12 2.85 -6.13 17.50
C ALA A 12 3.91 -6.93 16.73
N GLN A 13 3.55 -8.12 16.24
CA GLN A 13 4.44 -8.95 15.42
C GLN A 13 4.83 -8.24 14.11
N ILE A 14 3.85 -7.66 13.40
CA ILE A 14 4.08 -6.87 12.19
C ILE A 14 5.04 -5.71 12.48
N ALA A 15 4.79 -4.94 13.54
CA ALA A 15 5.64 -3.81 13.90
C ALA A 15 7.08 -4.23 14.18
N ASN A 16 7.29 -5.38 14.82
CA ASN A 16 8.63 -5.90 15.08
C ASN A 16 9.35 -6.32 13.79
N LEU A 17 8.66 -7.01 12.89
CA LEU A 17 9.21 -7.41 11.59
C LEU A 17 9.50 -6.20 10.70
N GLU A 18 8.62 -5.19 10.69
CA GLU A 18 8.83 -3.93 9.98
C GLU A 18 10.05 -3.17 10.52
N ARG A 19 10.20 -3.10 11.85
CA ARG A 19 11.38 -2.51 12.49
C ARG A 19 12.65 -3.22 12.04
N ARG A 20 12.69 -4.55 12.10
CA ARG A 20 13.86 -5.33 11.68
C ARG A 20 14.16 -5.17 10.19
N SER A 21 13.12 -5.17 9.35
CA SER A 21 13.23 -4.89 7.92
C SER A 21 13.83 -3.51 7.65
N LYS A 22 13.39 -2.49 8.40
CA LYS A 22 13.93 -1.13 8.31
C LYS A 22 15.41 -1.06 8.68
N GLU A 23 15.82 -1.70 9.78
CA GLU A 23 17.23 -1.79 10.19
C GLU A 23 18.10 -2.41 9.10
N LEU A 24 17.66 -3.54 8.53
CA LEU A 24 18.38 -4.22 7.45
C LEU A 24 18.46 -3.37 6.18
N ARG A 25 17.36 -2.71 5.79
CA ARG A 25 17.36 -1.76 4.66
C ARG A 25 18.35 -0.63 4.87
N THR A 26 18.39 -0.04 6.07
CA THR A 26 19.37 1.00 6.40
C THR A 26 20.79 0.47 6.30
N ALA A 27 21.07 -0.74 6.81
CA ALA A 27 22.38 -1.37 6.73
C ALA A 27 22.81 -1.70 5.28
N PHE A 28 21.88 -2.12 4.42
CA PHE A 28 22.16 -2.34 2.99
C PHE A 28 22.46 -1.03 2.27
N VAL A 29 21.66 0.01 2.50
CA VAL A 29 21.85 1.32 1.86
C VAL A 29 23.14 2.01 2.32
N SER A 30 23.53 1.83 3.59
CA SER A 30 24.79 2.37 4.13
C SER A 30 26.03 1.56 3.77
N GLY A 31 25.86 0.35 3.22
CA GLY A 31 26.95 -0.56 2.89
C GLY A 31 27.55 -1.31 4.09
N LEU A 32 26.90 -1.28 5.26
CA LEU A 32 27.36 -1.97 6.47
C LEU A 32 27.02 -3.47 6.48
N ALA A 33 26.16 -3.93 5.57
CA ALA A 33 25.76 -5.33 5.44
C ALA A 33 26.05 -5.87 4.03
N PRO A 34 26.42 -7.16 3.91
CA PRO A 34 26.63 -7.79 2.60
C PRO A 34 25.32 -7.90 1.83
N LEU A 35 25.36 -7.61 0.52
CA LEU A 35 24.19 -7.68 -0.35
C LEU A 35 23.87 -9.10 -0.84
N LYS A 36 24.81 -10.05 -0.70
CA LYS A 36 24.63 -11.45 -1.11
C LYS A 36 24.68 -12.36 0.12
N GLY A 37 23.65 -13.19 0.26
CA GLY A 37 23.59 -14.30 1.20
C GLY A 37 23.61 -15.65 0.47
N SER A 38 23.49 -16.73 1.23
CA SER A 38 23.50 -18.10 0.67
C SER A 38 22.30 -18.43 -0.22
N LYS A 39 21.17 -17.73 -0.06
CA LYS A 39 19.90 -18.03 -0.75
C LYS A 39 19.31 -16.83 -1.49
N SER A 40 19.85 -15.64 -1.30
CA SER A 40 19.25 -14.40 -1.77
C SER A 40 20.29 -13.31 -2.01
N GLU A 41 19.96 -12.39 -2.91
CA GLU A 41 20.73 -11.19 -3.22
C GLU A 41 19.83 -9.96 -3.10
N VAL A 42 20.39 -8.87 -2.59
CA VAL A 42 19.75 -7.57 -2.43
C VAL A 42 20.29 -6.61 -3.48
N VAL A 43 19.42 -6.16 -4.38
CA VAL A 43 19.75 -5.16 -5.41
C VAL A 43 19.25 -3.78 -4.98
N ILE A 44 20.14 -2.78 -5.00
CA ILE A 44 19.81 -1.40 -4.65
C ILE A 44 19.70 -0.56 -5.92
N SER A 45 18.48 -0.17 -6.28
CA SER A 45 18.22 0.79 -7.36
C SER A 45 17.86 2.15 -6.76
N ARG A 46 18.48 3.22 -7.27
CA ARG A 46 18.15 4.60 -6.89
C ARG A 46 17.38 5.24 -8.03
N LYS A 47 16.10 5.54 -7.78
CA LYS A 47 15.25 6.26 -8.72
C LYS A 47 14.85 7.61 -8.11
N PRO A 48 15.20 8.74 -8.72
CA PRO A 48 14.75 10.04 -8.23
C PRO A 48 13.23 10.14 -8.44
N ARG A 49 12.51 10.39 -7.34
CA ARG A 49 11.08 10.69 -7.39
C ARG A 49 10.89 12.19 -7.22
N ARG A 50 10.14 12.81 -8.13
CA ARG A 50 9.65 14.18 -7.94
C ARG A 50 8.48 14.13 -6.96
N SER A 51 8.56 14.88 -5.87
CA SER A 51 7.44 15.09 -4.96
C SER A 51 6.73 16.39 -5.31
N PHE A 52 5.41 16.36 -5.32
CA PHE A 52 4.61 17.57 -5.44
C PHE A 52 4.76 18.44 -4.19
N ASN A 53 5.13 19.70 -4.36
CA ASN A 53 5.22 20.65 -3.27
C ASN A 53 3.96 21.52 -3.22
N GLN A 54 3.03 21.16 -2.34
CA GLN A 54 1.78 21.91 -2.15
C GLN A 54 2.03 23.36 -1.71
N SER A 55 3.11 23.66 -0.97
CA SER A 55 3.40 25.04 -0.53
C SER A 55 3.83 25.96 -1.66
N ALA A 56 4.22 25.38 -2.81
CA ALA A 56 4.57 26.12 -4.02
C ALA A 56 3.36 26.34 -4.94
N LEU A 57 2.16 25.90 -4.54
CA LEU A 57 0.95 26.12 -5.33
C LEU A 57 0.50 27.58 -5.28
N PRO A 58 -0.04 28.09 -6.39
CA PRO A 58 -0.78 29.34 -6.38
C PRO A 58 -1.97 29.31 -5.42
N LYS A 59 -2.21 30.42 -4.72
CA LYS A 59 -3.30 30.56 -3.74
C LYS A 59 -4.68 30.22 -4.31
N TYR A 60 -4.94 30.56 -5.57
CA TYR A 60 -6.24 30.30 -6.21
C TYR A 60 -6.58 28.79 -6.33
N ILE A 61 -5.58 27.90 -6.42
CA ILE A 61 -5.81 26.44 -6.45
C ILE A 61 -6.08 25.92 -5.04
N LEU A 62 -5.41 26.51 -4.04
CA LEU A 62 -5.59 26.14 -2.64
C LEU A 62 -6.97 26.54 -2.11
N GLU A 63 -7.49 27.67 -2.58
CA GLU A 63 -8.74 28.26 -2.09
C GLU A 63 -9.99 27.82 -2.87
N ALA A 64 -9.85 27.22 -4.07
CA ALA A 64 -10.97 26.79 -4.91
C ALA A 64 -11.48 25.39 -4.51
N PRO A 65 -12.62 25.25 -3.80
CA PRO A 65 -13.09 23.98 -3.24
C PRO A 65 -13.51 22.96 -4.31
N GLU A 66 -13.89 23.45 -5.48
CA GLU A 66 -14.27 22.67 -6.67
C GLU A 66 -13.12 21.84 -7.26
N LEU A 67 -11.87 22.14 -6.89
CA LEU A 67 -10.68 21.42 -7.32
C LEU A 67 -10.26 20.31 -6.33
N TRP A 68 -11.00 20.13 -5.23
CA TRP A 68 -10.65 19.18 -4.16
C TRP A 68 -11.60 17.98 -4.14
N THR A 69 -11.02 16.79 -3.99
CA THR A 69 -11.75 15.55 -3.74
C THR A 69 -11.55 15.13 -2.29
N THR A 70 -12.64 14.94 -1.56
CA THR A 70 -12.59 14.41 -0.20
C THR A 70 -12.52 12.88 -0.25
N THR A 71 -11.49 12.30 0.37
CA THR A 71 -11.36 10.86 0.55
C THR A 71 -11.22 10.57 2.05
N GLU A 72 -12.09 9.73 2.58
CA GLU A 72 -12.03 9.29 3.97
C GLU A 72 -11.27 7.97 4.06
N THR A 73 -10.23 7.94 4.90
CA THR A 73 -9.51 6.72 5.24
C THR A 73 -9.79 6.36 6.68
N ILE A 74 -10.38 5.18 6.89
CA ILE A 74 -10.72 4.68 8.22
C ILE A 74 -9.54 3.88 8.75
N TYR A 75 -8.99 4.30 9.89
CA TYR A 75 -7.90 3.62 10.57
C TYR A 75 -8.41 2.87 11.80
N VAL A 76 -8.09 1.59 11.89
CA VAL A 76 -8.33 0.78 13.10
C VAL A 76 -7.04 0.74 13.91
N VAL A 77 -7.09 1.27 15.14
CA VAL A 77 -5.95 1.34 16.06
C VAL A 77 -6.27 0.55 17.33
N ALA A 78 -5.47 -0.48 17.62
CA ALA A 78 -5.52 -1.15 18.91
C ALA A 78 -4.80 -0.29 19.97
N LYS A 79 -5.45 -0.08 21.13
CA LYS A 79 -4.86 0.60 22.29
C LYS A 79 -4.85 -0.38 23.46
N ALA A 80 -3.80 -0.34 24.27
CA ALA A 80 -3.77 -1.07 25.54
C ALA A 80 -4.85 -0.47 26.46
N LEU A 81 -5.66 -1.33 27.08
CA LEU A 81 -6.63 -0.93 28.09
C LEU A 81 -5.93 -0.99 29.45
N ASP A 82 -5.88 0.12 30.18
CA ASP A 82 -5.40 0.12 31.56
C ASP A 82 -6.33 -0.77 32.43
N ASP A 83 -5.77 -1.51 33.39
CA ASP A 83 -6.39 -2.60 34.19
C ASP A 83 -7.62 -2.23 35.07
N ALA A 84 -8.32 -1.12 34.78
CA ALA A 84 -9.59 -0.79 35.42
C ALA A 84 -10.74 -1.58 34.75
N GLY A 85 -10.85 -2.85 35.14
CA GLY A 85 -11.76 -3.85 34.60
C GLY A 85 -13.21 -3.38 34.37
N GLY A 86 -13.59 -3.37 33.10
CA GLY A 86 -14.98 -3.40 32.66
C GLY A 86 -15.01 -4.04 31.28
N ARG A 87 -15.70 -5.18 31.13
CA ARG A 87 -15.90 -5.79 29.81
C ARG A 87 -16.67 -4.79 28.92
N PRO A 88 -16.12 -4.33 27.79
CA PRO A 88 -16.91 -3.54 26.86
C PRO A 88 -18.05 -4.41 26.33
N LYS A 89 -19.29 -3.92 26.43
CA LYS A 89 -20.43 -4.55 25.74
C LYS A 89 -20.16 -4.49 24.24
N PRO A 90 -20.51 -5.52 23.45
CA PRO A 90 -20.38 -5.47 22.01
C PRO A 90 -21.15 -4.25 21.50
N GLN A 91 -20.43 -3.24 21.02
CA GLN A 91 -21.04 -2.13 20.29
C GLN A 91 -21.61 -2.74 19.03
N GLN A 92 -22.95 -2.82 18.96
CA GLN A 92 -23.67 -3.23 17.76
C GLN A 92 -23.14 -2.41 16.59
N ALA A 93 -22.75 -3.13 15.52
CA ALA A 93 -22.38 -2.54 14.26
C ALA A 93 -23.46 -1.51 13.87
N VAL A 94 -23.05 -0.25 13.74
CA VAL A 94 -23.82 0.75 13.00
C VAL A 94 -23.84 0.26 11.55
N ASN A 95 -24.84 -0.56 11.25
CA ASN A 95 -25.20 -0.95 9.90
C ASN A 95 -25.76 0.30 9.21
N ASP A 96 -24.89 1.10 8.62
CA ASP A 96 -25.25 1.83 7.40
C ASP A 96 -24.50 1.20 6.23
N VAL A 97 -24.86 -0.05 5.97
CA VAL A 97 -24.47 -0.82 4.78
C VAL A 97 -25.52 -0.54 3.70
N SER A 98 -25.73 0.74 3.40
CA SER A 98 -26.53 1.16 2.26
C SER A 98 -25.55 1.51 1.14
N GLN A 99 -25.62 0.74 0.05
CA GLN A 99 -24.87 0.90 -1.21
C GLN A 99 -23.54 0.12 -1.35
N PHE A 100 -23.58 -1.18 -1.07
CA PHE A 100 -22.82 -2.12 -1.91
C PHE A 100 -23.51 -2.28 -3.27
N SER A 101 -23.38 -1.27 -4.13
CA SER A 101 -23.56 -1.50 -5.57
C SER A 101 -22.29 -2.14 -6.08
N ARG A 102 -22.35 -3.47 -6.25
CA ARG A 102 -21.38 -4.28 -6.99
C ARG A 102 -21.08 -3.57 -8.31
N PRO A 103 -19.82 -3.21 -8.65
CA PRO A 103 -19.54 -2.73 -9.99
C PRO A 103 -19.76 -3.89 -10.95
N GLU A 104 -20.80 -3.74 -11.77
CA GLU A 104 -21.06 -4.51 -12.97
C GLU A 104 -19.79 -4.47 -13.83
N ARG A 105 -19.23 -5.66 -14.13
CA ARG A 105 -18.05 -5.77 -15.02
C ARG A 105 -18.45 -5.23 -16.39
N LEU A 106 -17.96 -4.06 -16.75
CA LEU A 106 -17.95 -3.59 -18.13
C LEU A 106 -17.12 -4.56 -19.00
N PRO A 107 -17.60 -4.93 -20.20
CA PRO A 107 -16.94 -5.90 -21.05
C PRO A 107 -15.61 -5.35 -21.60
N GLU A 108 -14.57 -6.18 -21.53
CA GLU A 108 -13.24 -5.85 -22.04
C GLU A 108 -13.27 -5.52 -23.54
N PRO A 109 -12.52 -4.50 -24.00
CA PRO A 109 -12.43 -4.20 -25.43
C PRO A 109 -11.72 -5.34 -26.17
N LYS A 110 -12.40 -5.86 -27.20
CA LYS A 110 -11.87 -6.90 -28.09
C LYS A 110 -10.60 -6.38 -28.80
N PRO A 111 -9.46 -7.10 -28.75
CA PRO A 111 -8.23 -6.60 -29.35
C PRO A 111 -8.33 -6.54 -30.88
N PRO A 112 -7.70 -5.54 -31.53
CA PRO A 112 -7.70 -5.43 -32.98
C PRO A 112 -6.96 -6.61 -33.63
N SER A 113 -7.67 -7.30 -34.51
CA SER A 113 -7.12 -8.29 -35.44
C SER A 113 -6.03 -7.63 -36.28
N THR A 114 -4.78 -8.08 -36.14
CA THR A 114 -3.69 -7.70 -37.04
C THR A 114 -3.04 -8.98 -37.58
N PRO A 115 -2.75 -9.05 -38.90
CA PRO A 115 -2.41 -10.30 -39.58
C PRO A 115 -0.99 -10.80 -39.28
N ALA A 116 -0.83 -12.10 -39.53
CA ALA A 116 0.34 -12.92 -39.28
C ALA A 116 1.61 -12.56 -40.09
N LYS A 117 2.75 -13.04 -39.53
CA LYS A 117 4.16 -13.11 -40.02
C LYS A 117 5.03 -11.96 -39.50
N SER A 118 6.24 -12.16 -38.94
CA SER A 118 7.25 -13.20 -39.17
C SER A 118 8.22 -13.31 -37.97
N ARG A 119 8.72 -14.53 -37.73
CA ARG A 119 9.79 -14.92 -36.77
C ARG A 119 11.01 -13.98 -36.77
N ARG A 120 11.48 -13.62 -35.58
CA ARG A 120 12.90 -13.64 -35.15
C ARG A 120 13.00 -13.59 -33.62
N THR A 121 13.91 -14.39 -33.08
CA THR A 121 14.25 -14.61 -31.67
C THR A 121 15.12 -13.47 -31.13
N ASP A 122 14.82 -13.01 -29.91
CA ASP A 122 15.74 -12.97 -28.76
C ASP A 122 15.06 -12.21 -27.60
N ASP A 123 15.24 -12.75 -26.39
CA ASP A 123 14.54 -12.40 -25.15
C ASP A 123 14.93 -11.02 -24.61
N ASP A 124 14.08 -10.01 -24.87
CA ASP A 124 14.03 -8.76 -24.11
C ASP A 124 12.61 -8.60 -23.53
N ILE A 125 12.44 -8.85 -22.23
CA ILE A 125 11.19 -8.56 -21.51
C ILE A 125 11.37 -7.25 -20.74
N GLU A 126 11.16 -6.14 -21.44
CA GLU A 126 10.75 -4.89 -20.80
C GLU A 126 9.29 -5.03 -20.35
N LEU A 127 9.08 -5.23 -19.04
CA LEU A 127 7.73 -5.15 -18.48
C LEU A 127 7.41 -3.69 -18.15
N ILE A 128 6.94 -2.99 -19.17
CA ILE A 128 6.17 -1.76 -19.04
C ILE A 128 4.76 -2.18 -18.65
N GLU A 129 4.29 -1.80 -17.46
CA GLU A 129 2.85 -1.65 -17.24
C GLU A 129 2.51 -0.26 -16.70
N PRO A 130 1.55 0.45 -17.33
CA PRO A 130 1.16 1.80 -17.00
C PRO A 130 0.02 1.88 -15.98
N PHE A 131 0.16 2.84 -15.06
CA PHE A 131 -0.76 3.88 -14.59
C PHE A 131 -0.68 4.09 -13.07
#